data_AF-A0A843CB73-F1
#
_entry.id   AF-A0A843CB73-F1
#
_cell.length_a   1.000
_cell.length_b   1.000
_cell.length_c   1.000
_cell.angle_alpha   90.00
_cell.angle_beta   90.00
_cell.angle_gamma   90.00
#
_symmetry.space_group_name_H-M   'P 1'
#
loop_
_entity.id
_entity.type
_entity.pdbx_description
1 polymer ?
#
loop_
_entity_poly.entity_id
_entity_poly.type
_entity_poly.pdbx_seq_one_letter_code
_entity_poly.pdbx_strand_id
1 'polypeptide(L)'
;NHHFCGGLGNILLHNTDSLFIKNTTQEQIHKVIEDTKLEHGVDLEVDKDYRYVVLSNRKKNYLGVTKEGKVDVKGLTGKKSHTPPFIRNLFYELLDVLSRVQTVDDFENAKKQIS
;
A
#
# COMPACT_ATOMS: atom_id res chain seq x y z
N ASN A 1 -15.77 12.88 11.87
CA ASN A 1 -14.30 13.01 11.91
C ASN A 1 -13.64 12.70 10.56
N HIS A 2 -14.08 13.37 9.48
CA HIS A 2 -13.49 13.28 8.13
C HIS A 2 -12.73 14.57 7.75
N HIS A 3 -12.54 15.49 8.71
CA HIS A 3 -12.12 16.86 8.42
C HIS A 3 -10.63 17.01 8.12
N PHE A 4 -9.76 16.15 8.67
CA PHE A 4 -8.32 16.37 8.61
C PHE A 4 -7.72 16.20 7.20
N CYS A 5 -8.17 15.17 6.48
CA CYS A 5 -7.66 14.88 5.14
C CYS A 5 -8.65 15.26 4.02
N GLY A 6 -9.75 15.95 4.35
CA GLY A 6 -10.79 16.33 3.38
C GLY A 6 -10.33 17.28 2.27
N GLY A 7 -9.18 17.94 2.45
CA GLY A 7 -8.52 18.76 1.41
C GLY A 7 -7.50 17.99 0.56
N LEU A 8 -7.08 16.79 0.99
CA LEU A 8 -6.25 15.87 0.21
C LEU A 8 -7.23 14.98 -0.55
N GLY A 9 -7.55 15.30 -1.79
CA GLY A 9 -8.60 14.61 -2.57
C GLY A 9 -8.41 13.10 -2.81
N ASN A 10 -7.45 12.42 -2.16
CA ASN A 10 -6.98 11.09 -2.51
C ASN A 10 -6.55 10.21 -1.30
N ILE A 11 -7.25 10.25 -0.16
CA ILE A 11 -7.06 9.22 0.88
C ILE A 11 -7.59 7.88 0.36
N LEU A 12 -6.77 6.84 0.39
CA LEU A 12 -7.17 5.49 -0.03
C LEU A 12 -7.58 4.60 1.14
N LEU A 13 -6.86 4.67 2.25
CA LEU A 13 -7.08 3.82 3.42
C LEU A 13 -6.59 4.55 4.67
N HIS A 14 -7.29 4.36 5.78
CA HIS A 14 -6.83 4.79 7.10
C HIS A 14 -6.96 3.62 8.09
N ASN A 15 -5.92 3.42 8.89
CA ASN A 15 -5.90 2.51 10.05
C ASN A 15 -5.72 3.34 11.33
N THR A 16 -5.57 2.65 12.46
CA THR A 16 -5.34 3.29 13.77
C THR A 16 -4.05 4.11 13.82
N ASP A 17 -3.03 3.70 13.08
CA ASP A 17 -1.65 4.20 13.17
C ASP A 17 -1.06 4.60 11.81
N SER A 18 -1.84 4.51 10.72
CA SER A 18 -1.32 4.69 9.37
C SER A 18 -2.37 5.21 8.39
N LEU A 19 -1.90 6.03 7.44
CA LEU A 19 -2.69 6.63 6.37
C LEU A 19 -2.06 6.29 5.02
N PHE A 20 -2.88 5.93 4.04
CA PHE A 20 -2.47 5.73 2.65
C PHE A 20 -3.05 6.86 1.82
N ILE A 21 -2.18 7.64 1.17
CA ILE A 21 -2.56 8.81 0.40
C ILE A 21 -1.98 8.65 -1.01
N LYS A 22 -2.78 8.96 -2.03
CA LYS A 22 -2.40 8.82 -3.44
C LYS A 22 -2.11 10.17 -4.09
N ASN A 23 -1.09 10.18 -4.97
CA ASN A 23 -0.75 11.32 -5.83
C ASN A 23 -0.56 12.63 -5.06
N THR A 24 0.15 12.57 -3.93
CA THR A 24 0.41 13.72 -3.05
C THR A 24 1.76 14.33 -3.37
N THR A 25 1.86 15.67 -3.42
CA THR A 25 3.15 16.34 -3.54
C THR A 25 3.90 16.35 -2.21
N GLN A 26 5.21 16.59 -2.23
CA GLN A 26 5.99 16.71 -1.00
C GLN A 26 5.50 17.87 -0.12
N GLU A 27 5.08 19.01 -0.71
CA GLU A 27 4.53 20.11 0.09
C GLU A 27 3.22 19.71 0.78
N GLN A 28 2.37 18.97 0.08
CA GLN A 28 1.13 18.46 0.66
C GLN A 28 1.40 17.47 1.80
N ILE A 29 2.40 16.58 1.66
CA ILE A 29 2.80 15.65 2.74
C ILE A 29 3.31 16.43 3.95
N HIS A 30 4.23 17.38 3.75
CA HIS A 30 4.77 18.18 4.84
C HIS A 30 3.69 18.98 5.56
N LYS A 31 2.79 19.61 4.81
CA LYS A 31 1.65 20.34 5.39
C LYS A 31 0.82 19.44 6.30
N VAL A 32 0.53 18.21 5.88
CA VAL A 32 -0.24 17.25 6.67
C VAL A 32 0.50 16.86 7.94
N ILE A 33 1.81 16.63 7.86
CA ILE A 33 2.63 16.31 9.03
C ILE A 33 2.62 17.48 10.03
N GLU A 34 2.82 18.71 9.54
CA GLU A 34 2.84 19.92 10.36
C GLU A 34 1.47 20.22 10.99
N ASP A 35 0.40 20.20 10.19
CA ASP A 35 -0.96 20.44 10.66
C ASP A 35 -1.37 19.39 11.71
N THR A 36 -1.03 18.11 11.51
CA THR A 36 -1.29 17.05 12.51
C THR A 36 -0.57 17.32 13.82
N LYS A 37 0.70 17.72 13.73
CA LYS A 37 1.52 18.01 14.91
C LYS A 37 0.99 19.22 15.67
N LEU A 38 0.62 20.29 14.96
CA LEU A 38 0.13 21.53 15.56
C LEU A 38 -1.26 21.38 16.19
N GLU A 39 -2.19 20.76 15.47
CA GLU A 39 -3.60 20.68 15.89
C GLU A 39 -3.88 19.51 16.85
N HIS A 40 -3.12 18.41 16.73
CA HIS A 40 -3.40 17.17 17.46
C HIS A 40 -2.22 16.68 18.32
N GLY A 41 -1.05 17.30 18.23
CA GLY A 41 0.14 16.87 18.98
C GLY A 41 0.66 15.49 18.57
N VAL A 42 0.29 15.02 17.38
CA VAL A 42 0.70 13.71 16.87
C VAL A 42 1.81 13.90 15.85
N ASP A 43 2.93 13.22 16.05
CA ASP A 43 4.03 13.19 15.09
C ASP A 43 3.73 12.14 14.00
N LEU A 44 3.68 12.60 12.75
CA LEU A 44 3.58 11.74 11.57
C LEU A 44 4.91 11.73 10.82
N GLU A 45 5.22 10.59 10.21
CA GLU A 45 6.37 10.43 9.32
C GLU A 45 5.98 9.61 8.08
N VAL A 46 6.76 9.76 7.01
CA VAL A 46 6.60 8.94 5.80
C VAL A 46 7.28 7.58 6.05
N ASP A 47 6.49 6.55 6.33
CA ASP A 47 6.99 5.17 6.48
C ASP A 47 7.43 4.58 5.14
N LYS A 48 6.58 4.68 4.11
CA LYS A 48 6.79 3.99 2.82
C LYS A 48 6.33 4.80 1.63
N ASP A 49 7.11 4.67 0.54
CA ASP A 49 6.81 5.21 -0.77
C ASP A 49 6.56 4.05 -1.76
N TYR A 50 5.30 3.90 -2.17
CA TYR A 50 4.86 2.82 -3.04
C TYR A 50 4.69 3.30 -4.48
N ARG A 51 5.19 2.50 -5.43
CA ARG A 51 4.86 2.65 -6.86
C ARG A 51 3.38 2.38 -7.10
N TYR A 52 2.86 1.30 -6.51
CA TYR A 52 1.44 1.01 -6.51
C TYR A 52 1.06 0.16 -5.29
N VAL A 53 -0.23 0.20 -4.95
CA VAL A 53 -0.81 -0.58 -3.87
C VAL A 53 -2.09 -1.25 -4.36
N VAL A 54 -2.23 -2.54 -4.09
CA VAL A 54 -3.46 -3.30 -4.25
C VAL A 54 -4.12 -3.40 -2.88
N LEU A 55 -5.31 -2.82 -2.77
CA LEU A 55 -6.11 -2.82 -1.57
C LEU A 55 -7.26 -3.83 -1.71
N SER A 56 -7.52 -4.59 -0.65
CA SER A 56 -8.74 -5.40 -0.57
C SER A 56 -9.74 -4.74 0.38
N ASN A 57 -11.02 -5.13 0.27
CA ASN A 57 -12.06 -4.67 1.20
C ASN A 57 -11.87 -5.18 2.65
N ARG A 58 -10.91 -6.10 2.88
CA ARG A 58 -10.62 -6.61 4.22
C ARG A 58 -9.63 -5.69 4.93
N LYS A 59 -9.91 -5.41 6.21
CA LYS A 59 -9.01 -4.61 7.05
C LYS A 59 -7.60 -5.21 7.09
N LYS A 60 -6.59 -4.34 7.06
CA LYS A 60 -5.15 -4.70 7.13
C LYS A 60 -4.72 -5.73 6.08
N ASN A 61 -5.37 -5.74 4.92
CA ASN A 61 -5.10 -6.68 3.84
C ASN A 61 -4.77 -5.92 2.55
N TYR A 62 -3.48 -5.80 2.28
CA TYR A 62 -2.94 -5.09 1.13
C TYR A 62 -1.62 -5.69 0.65
N LEU A 63 -1.30 -5.38 -0.61
CA LEU A 63 -0.01 -5.61 -1.24
C LEU A 63 0.49 -4.26 -1.76
N GLY A 64 1.68 -3.83 -1.33
CA GLY A 64 2.31 -2.61 -1.82
C GLY A 64 3.65 -2.93 -2.48
N VAL A 65 3.93 -2.36 -3.65
CA VAL A 65 5.22 -2.49 -4.32
C VAL A 65 5.95 -1.17 -4.24
N THR A 66 7.14 -1.16 -3.64
CA THR A 66 7.95 0.06 -3.52
C THR A 66 8.57 0.44 -4.86
N LYS A 67 9.13 1.65 -4.95
CA LYS A 67 9.82 2.11 -6.16
C LYS A 67 11.01 1.22 -6.54
N GLU A 68 11.62 0.56 -5.56
CA GLU A 68 12.73 -0.38 -5.70
C GLU A 68 12.28 -1.80 -6.04
N GLY A 69 10.97 -2.05 -6.18
CA GLY A 69 10.41 -3.37 -6.48
C GLY A 69 10.26 -4.29 -5.27
N LYS A 70 10.49 -3.80 -4.05
CA LYS A 70 10.22 -4.59 -2.83
C LYS A 70 8.71 -4.72 -2.63
N VAL A 71 8.24 -5.95 -2.41
CA VAL A 71 6.82 -6.22 -2.16
C VAL A 71 6.54 -6.31 -0.66
N ASP A 72 5.74 -5.40 -0.14
CA ASP A 72 5.17 -5.45 1.21
C ASP A 72 3.79 -6.11 1.18
N VAL A 73 3.59 -7.07 2.08
CA VAL A 73 2.36 -7.84 2.17
C VAL A 73 1.87 -7.83 3.60
N LYS A 74 0.63 -7.36 3.80
CA LYS A 74 -0.07 -7.42 5.08
C LYS A 74 -1.37 -8.20 4.94
N GLY A 75 -1.65 -9.06 5.91
CA GLY A 75 -2.94 -9.76 6.05
C GLY A 75 -3.23 -10.88 5.03
N LEU A 76 -2.44 -11.06 3.97
CA LEU A 76 -2.67 -12.09 2.95
C LEU A 76 -2.36 -13.50 3.47
N THR A 77 -3.30 -14.43 3.27
CA THR A 77 -3.22 -15.82 3.77
C THR A 77 -2.08 -16.61 3.14
N GLY A 78 -1.75 -16.37 1.87
CA GLY A 78 -0.68 -17.10 1.17
C GLY A 78 0.70 -17.00 1.85
N LYS A 79 0.93 -15.94 2.63
CA LYS A 79 2.17 -15.73 3.40
C LYS A 79 2.19 -16.45 4.76
N LYS A 80 1.04 -16.84 5.31
CA LYS A 80 0.95 -17.37 6.69
C LYS A 80 1.62 -18.74 6.80
N SER A 81 2.23 -19.01 7.95
CA SER A 81 3.00 -20.24 8.19
C SER A 81 2.18 -21.52 8.13
N HIS A 82 0.88 -21.46 8.48
CA HIS A 82 -0.04 -22.59 8.43
C HIS A 82 -0.51 -22.95 7.02
N THR A 83 -0.21 -22.14 6.02
CA THR A 83 -0.60 -22.38 4.63
C THR A 83 0.25 -23.51 4.03
N PRO A 84 -0.34 -24.48 3.31
CA PRO A 84 0.40 -25.57 2.68
C PRO A 84 1.57 -25.05 1.81
N PRO A 85 2.74 -25.73 1.80
CA PRO A 85 3.93 -25.26 1.10
C PRO A 85 3.70 -24.95 -0.38
N PHE A 86 2.91 -25.74 -1.09
CA PHE A 86 2.63 -25.52 -2.51
C PHE A 86 1.88 -24.20 -2.77
N ILE A 87 0.89 -23.85 -1.94
CA ILE A 87 0.18 -22.57 -2.02
C ILE A 87 1.11 -21.42 -1.65
N ARG A 88 1.98 -21.62 -0.65
CA ARG A 88 2.93 -20.59 -0.24
C ARG A 88 3.97 -20.31 -1.33
N ASN A 89 4.48 -21.34 -2.00
CA ASN A 89 5.42 -21.19 -3.11
C ASN A 89 4.76 -20.46 -4.28
N LEU A 90 3.57 -20.91 -4.70
CA LEU A 90 2.78 -20.22 -5.72
C LEU A 90 2.54 -18.76 -5.33
N PHE A 91 2.19 -18.49 -4.07
CA PHE A 91 2.00 -17.12 -3.60
C PHE A 91 3.27 -16.26 -3.81
N TYR A 92 4.47 -16.77 -3.51
CA TYR A 92 5.71 -16.03 -3.72
C TYR A 92 6.07 -15.85 -5.20
N GLU A 93 5.76 -16.84 -6.06
CA GLU A 93 5.91 -16.70 -7.51
C GLU A 93 5.02 -15.57 -8.05
N LEU A 94 3.78 -15.47 -7.57
CA LEU A 94 2.88 -14.36 -7.92
C LEU A 94 3.43 -13.01 -7.44
N LEU A 95 4.01 -12.95 -6.23
CA LEU A 95 4.63 -11.71 -5.73
C LEU A 95 5.82 -11.29 -6.59
N ASP A 96 6.63 -12.22 -7.08
CA ASP A 96 7.76 -11.93 -7.97
C ASP A 96 7.28 -11.33 -9.30
N VAL A 97 6.23 -11.89 -9.91
CA VAL A 97 5.61 -11.30 -11.12
C VAL A 97 5.11 -9.89 -10.84
N LEU A 98 4.37 -9.70 -9.74
CA LEU A 98 3.81 -8.40 -9.37
C LEU A 98 4.89 -7.36 -9.02
N SER A 99 6.04 -7.77 -8.48
CA SER A 99 7.14 -6.87 -8.14
C SER A 99 7.70 -6.10 -9.35
N ARG A 100 7.57 -6.69 -10.55
CA ARG A 100 8.12 -6.17 -11.80
C ARG A 100 7.17 -5.22 -12.52
N VAL A 101 5.90 -5.17 -12.13
CA VAL A 101 4.88 -4.30 -12.72
C VAL A 101 5.27 -2.83 -12.50
N GLN A 102 5.38 -2.07 -13.59
CA GLN A 102 5.71 -0.63 -13.56
C GLN A 102 4.49 0.23 -13.91
N THR A 103 3.64 -0.27 -14.81
CA THR A 103 2.51 0.46 -15.38
C THR A 103 1.19 -0.29 -15.19
N VAL A 104 0.08 0.40 -15.48
CA VAL A 104 -1.25 -0.23 -15.47
C VAL A 104 -1.34 -1.34 -16.54
N ASP A 105 -0.73 -1.13 -17.70
CA ASP A 105 -0.70 -2.13 -18.77
C ASP A 105 0.12 -3.37 -18.38
N ASP A 106 1.25 -3.19 -17.67
CA ASP A 106 2.01 -4.29 -17.11
C ASP A 106 1.18 -5.09 -16.10
N PHE A 107 0.32 -4.43 -15.34
CA PHE A 107 -0.54 -5.09 -14.37
C PHE A 107 -1.58 -5.98 -15.07
N GLU A 108 -2.20 -5.49 -16.14
CA GLU A 108 -3.13 -6.29 -16.94
C GLU A 108 -2.42 -7.47 -17.63
N ASN A 109 -1.17 -7.29 -18.06
CA ASN A 109 -0.36 -8.38 -18.62
C ASN A 109 0.04 -9.40 -17.56
N ALA A 110 0.47 -8.96 -16.38
CA ALA A 110 0.78 -9.83 -15.25
C ALA A 110 -0.44 -10.68 -14.85
N LYS A 111 -1.64 -10.07 -14.83
CA LYS A 111 -2.89 -10.79 -14.57
C LYS A 111 -3.15 -11.92 -15.57
N LYS A 112 -2.84 -11.72 -16.86
CA LYS A 112 -2.97 -12.77 -17.89
C LYS A 112 -1.93 -13.89 -17.75
N GLN A 113 -0.74 -13.61 -17.23
CA GLN A 113 0.27 -14.65 -16.97
C GLN A 113 -0.09 -15.52 -15.77
N ILE A 114 -0.87 -14.98 -14.84
CA ILE A 114 -1.26 -15.61 -13.58
C ILE A 114 -2.58 -16.41 -13.72
N SER A 115 -3.45 -16.02 -14.67
CA SER A 115 -4.80 -16.55 -14.85
C SER A 115 -4.87 -17.70 -15.85
#